data_AF-A0A832HX55-F1
#
_entry.id   AF-A0A832HX55-F1
#
_cell.length_a   1.000
_cell.length_b   1.000
_cell.length_c   1.000
_cell.angle_alpha   90.00
_cell.angle_beta   90.00
_cell.angle_gamma   90.00
#
_symmetry.space_group_name_H-M   'P 1'
#
loop_
_entity.id
_entity.type
_entity.pdbx_description
1 polymer ?
#
loop_
_entity_poly.entity_id
_entity_poly.type
_entity_poly.pdbx_seq_one_letter_code
_entity_poly.pdbx_strand_id
1 'polypeptide(L)'
;MPIKDECGICGRVLPYRHLRKCQRCGRLYCIDCMVPEVSTGDTSRMFCLNCARKIVSPRVMGKYDGLKEHLKFRAAFTHTVRLSFAQIDGIIGDNLPLSAYRHEEWWSNSPTNAHAKAWLDAGWKVQEVDLKNGYVVFQKVKDLTATSRKREKRHKTQEIKPFTPIPAKLPKQKTPSKTKIAKLYARIKNIERQKAATPKYPGSFKPKPTHEKKLFKPNQKPQ
;
A
#
# COMPACT_ATOMS: atom_id res chain seq x y z
N MET A 1 29.33 19.54 -13.19
CA MET A 1 28.81 19.73 -11.82
C MET A 1 29.23 18.53 -10.98
N PRO A 2 29.80 18.69 -9.77
CA PRO A 2 30.13 17.55 -8.93
C PRO A 2 28.83 16.83 -8.55
N ILE A 3 28.78 15.52 -8.82
CA ILE A 3 27.67 14.66 -8.39
C ILE A 3 27.72 14.64 -6.87
N LYS A 4 26.70 15.23 -6.25
CA LYS A 4 26.54 15.30 -4.80
C LYS A 4 25.45 14.30 -4.43
N ASP A 5 25.79 13.39 -3.54
CA ASP A 5 24.87 12.38 -3.02
C ASP A 5 24.70 12.58 -1.51
N GLU A 6 23.59 12.07 -0.98
CA GLU A 6 23.23 12.20 0.43
C GLU A 6 23.65 10.95 1.22
N CYS A 7 24.19 11.15 2.42
CA CYS A 7 24.43 10.06 3.35
C CYS A 7 23.10 9.54 3.92
N GLY A 8 22.84 8.24 3.81
CA GLY A 8 21.59 7.62 4.27
C GLY A 8 21.35 7.57 5.78
N ILE A 9 22.30 8.03 6.63
CA ILE A 9 22.14 8.12 8.09
C ILE A 9 22.06 9.58 8.53
N CYS A 10 23.10 10.36 8.23
CA CYS A 10 23.19 11.74 8.71
C CYS A 10 22.52 12.78 7.80
N GLY A 11 22.09 12.39 6.58
CA GLY A 11 21.43 13.30 5.63
C GLY A 11 22.34 14.40 5.07
N ARG A 12 23.63 14.40 5.38
CA ARG A 12 24.58 15.39 4.83
C ARG A 12 24.79 15.14 3.34
N VAL A 13 24.73 16.21 2.55
CA VAL A 13 25.07 16.22 1.12
C VAL A 13 26.58 16.35 1.00
N LEU A 14 27.24 15.31 0.48
CA LEU A 14 28.70 15.25 0.34
C LEU A 14 29.08 14.91 -1.11
N PRO A 15 30.28 15.33 -1.56
CA PRO A 15 30.79 14.88 -2.85
C PRO A 15 31.11 13.38 -2.79
N TYR A 16 30.87 12.67 -3.90
CA TYR A 16 30.96 11.21 -4.00
C TYR A 16 32.26 10.60 -3.40
N ARG A 17 33.40 11.29 -3.49
CA ARG A 17 34.69 10.84 -2.92
C ARG A 17 34.64 10.57 -1.40
N HIS A 18 33.80 11.28 -0.65
CA HIS A 18 33.68 11.14 0.80
C HIS A 18 32.58 10.15 1.21
N LEU A 19 31.90 9.56 0.23
CA LEU A 19 30.89 8.54 0.44
C LEU A 19 31.47 7.18 0.08
N ARG A 20 31.17 6.15 0.87
CA ARG A 20 31.43 4.76 0.48
C ARG A 20 30.15 3.94 0.56
N LYS A 21 30.17 2.85 -0.19
CA LYS A 21 29.05 1.92 -0.28
C LYS A 21 29.15 0.88 0.83
N CYS A 22 28.05 0.68 1.55
CA CYS A 22 27.96 -0.41 2.51
C CYS A 22 27.79 -1.75 1.79
N GLN A 23 28.58 -2.77 2.14
CA GLN A 23 28.52 -4.10 1.51
C GLN A 23 27.20 -4.85 1.80
N ARG A 24 26.54 -4.58 2.94
CA ARG A 24 25.32 -5.28 3.35
C ARG A 24 24.03 -4.67 2.80
N CYS A 25 23.93 -3.34 2.77
CA CYS A 25 22.70 -2.65 2.31
C CYS A 25 22.84 -1.93 0.96
N GLY A 26 24.06 -1.82 0.42
CA GLY A 26 24.32 -1.24 -0.90
C GLY A 26 24.15 0.27 -1.02
N ARG A 27 23.82 0.99 0.05
CA ARG A 27 23.65 2.46 0.06
C ARG A 27 24.97 3.20 0.35
N LEU A 28 25.01 4.48 -0.02
CA LEU A 28 26.12 5.40 0.21
C LEU A 28 26.02 6.07 1.59
N TYR A 29 27.15 6.12 2.30
CA TYR A 29 27.28 6.75 3.60
C TYR A 29 28.60 7.50 3.72
N CYS A 30 28.64 8.53 4.56
CA CYS A 30 29.89 9.24 4.86
C CYS A 30 30.84 8.37 5.68
N ILE A 31 32.13 8.68 5.63
CA ILE A 31 33.19 7.94 6.33
C ILE A 31 32.86 7.80 7.83
N ASP A 32 32.40 8.87 8.48
CA ASP A 32 32.02 8.84 9.91
C ASP A 32 30.84 7.91 10.23
N CYS A 33 29.97 7.65 9.25
CA CYS A 33 28.79 6.78 9.41
C CYS A 33 29.07 5.33 9.02
N MET A 34 30.34 4.96 8.81
CA MET A 34 30.76 3.61 8.48
C MET A 34 31.84 3.10 9.41
N VAL A 35 31.84 1.79 9.59
CA VAL A 35 32.78 1.05 10.43
C VAL A 35 33.25 -0.17 9.65
N PRO A 36 34.54 -0.55 9.73
CA PRO A 36 35.02 -1.81 9.18
C PRO A 36 34.35 -3.02 9.86
N GLU A 37 34.42 -4.18 9.22
CA GLU A 37 33.86 -5.42 9.76
C GLU A 37 34.61 -5.88 11.02
N VAL A 38 33.97 -5.68 12.18
CA VAL A 38 34.55 -6.04 13.49
C VAL A 38 34.68 -7.56 13.68
N SER A 39 33.84 -8.37 13.03
CA SER A 39 33.79 -9.82 13.27
C SER A 39 34.93 -10.60 12.64
N THR A 40 35.49 -10.12 11.53
CA THR A 40 36.54 -10.83 10.77
C THR A 40 37.88 -10.11 10.85
N GLY A 41 37.90 -8.84 11.25
CA GLY A 41 39.11 -8.00 11.25
C GLY A 41 39.49 -7.47 9.86
N ASP A 42 38.68 -7.76 8.84
CA ASP A 42 38.87 -7.26 7.48
C ASP A 42 38.59 -5.76 7.40
N THR A 43 39.64 -4.96 7.22
CA THR A 43 39.53 -3.50 7.06
C THR A 43 38.96 -3.07 5.70
N SER A 44 38.90 -4.01 4.74
CA SER A 44 38.39 -3.78 3.38
C SER A 44 36.86 -3.72 3.32
N ARG A 45 36.18 -4.42 4.23
CA ARG A 45 34.72 -4.51 4.26
C ARG A 45 34.13 -3.44 5.16
N MET A 46 33.45 -2.47 4.54
CA MET A 46 32.81 -1.36 5.25
C MET A 46 31.31 -1.57 5.39
N PHE A 47 30.81 -1.43 6.62
CA PHE A 47 29.39 -1.44 6.93
C PHE A 47 28.94 -0.08 7.46
N CYS A 48 27.69 0.30 7.19
CA CYS A 48 27.11 1.44 7.87
C CYS A 48 26.80 1.10 9.33
N LEU A 49 26.72 2.10 10.21
CA LEU A 49 26.47 1.91 11.64
C LEU A 49 25.22 1.06 11.93
N ASN A 50 24.15 1.21 11.15
CA ASN A 50 22.93 0.39 11.30
C ASN A 50 23.15 -1.08 10.93
N CYS A 51 23.98 -1.36 9.93
CA CYS A 51 24.34 -2.72 9.53
C CYS A 51 25.31 -3.35 10.53
N ALA A 52 26.30 -2.59 11.01
CA ALA A 52 27.24 -3.02 12.04
C ALA A 52 26.53 -3.32 13.37
N ARG A 53 25.59 -2.46 13.80
CA ARG A 53 24.78 -2.69 15.01
C ARG A 53 24.06 -4.03 15.00
N LYS A 54 23.53 -4.45 13.85
CA LYS A 54 22.84 -5.75 13.70
C LYS A 54 23.78 -6.95 13.79
N ILE A 55 25.09 -6.76 13.62
CA ILE A 55 26.10 -7.81 13.74
C ILE A 55 26.52 -7.93 15.21
N VAL A 56 26.85 -6.81 15.84
CA VAL A 56 27.36 -6.76 17.22
C VAL A 56 26.27 -7.05 18.26
N SER A 57 25.05 -6.58 18.01
CA SER A 57 23.89 -6.86 18.85
C SER A 57 22.81 -7.50 17.99
N PRO A 58 22.86 -8.83 17.80
CA PRO A 58 21.76 -9.55 17.18
C PRO A 58 20.49 -9.24 17.97
N ARG A 59 19.35 -9.16 17.28
CA ARG A 59 18.07 -9.04 17.98
C ARG A 59 17.93 -10.22 18.93
N VAL A 60 17.67 -9.95 20.21
CA VAL A 60 17.33 -10.99 21.18
C VAL A 60 16.10 -11.71 20.64
N MET A 61 16.29 -12.94 20.22
CA MET A 61 15.20 -13.80 19.77
C MET A 61 14.50 -14.31 21.03
N GLY A 62 13.18 -14.18 21.09
CA GLY A 62 12.40 -14.85 22.12
C GLY A 62 12.50 -16.36 21.95
N LYS A 63 12.37 -17.11 23.06
CA LYS A 63 12.46 -18.58 23.06
C LYS A 63 11.61 -19.22 21.95
N TYR A 64 10.41 -18.70 21.69
CA TYR A 64 9.49 -19.28 20.71
C TYR A 64 9.56 -18.65 19.31
N ASP A 65 10.54 -17.78 19.03
CA ASP A 65 10.66 -17.12 17.72
C ASP A 65 10.98 -18.11 16.59
N GLY A 66 11.75 -19.17 16.86
CA GLY A 66 12.01 -20.23 15.87
C GLY A 66 10.73 -20.91 15.39
N LEU A 67 9.82 -21.23 16.33
CA LEU A 67 8.50 -21.78 16.01
C LEU A 67 7.66 -20.81 15.19
N LYS A 68 7.67 -19.52 15.55
CA LYS A 68 6.99 -18.45 14.82
C LYS A 68 7.48 -18.33 13.38
N GLU A 69 8.80 -18.35 13.15
CA GLU A 69 9.37 -18.29 11.81
C GLU A 69 9.04 -19.54 10.98
N HIS A 70 9.12 -20.73 11.58
CA HIS A 70 8.75 -21.98 10.92
C HIS A 70 7.28 -21.97 10.48
N LEU A 71 6.36 -21.57 11.36
CA LEU A 71 4.94 -21.47 11.03
C LEU A 71 4.67 -20.40 9.96
N LYS A 72 5.36 -19.26 10.00
CA LYS A 72 5.27 -18.23 8.94
C LYS A 72 5.72 -18.76 7.59
N PHE A 73 6.81 -19.54 7.55
CA PHE A 73 7.28 -20.16 6.32
C PHE A 73 6.27 -21.18 5.77
N ARG A 74 5.72 -22.04 6.64
CA ARG A 74 4.68 -23.01 6.28
C ARG A 74 3.38 -22.35 5.80
N ALA A 75 3.07 -21.15 6.29
CA ALA A 75 1.84 -20.42 5.94
C ALA A 75 1.74 -20.08 4.44
N ALA A 76 2.86 -20.12 3.71
CA ALA A 76 2.89 -19.92 2.27
C ALA A 76 2.33 -21.14 1.48
N PHE A 77 2.36 -22.34 2.07
CA PHE A 77 2.07 -23.59 1.36
C PHE A 77 0.91 -24.39 1.96
N THR A 78 0.66 -24.28 3.25
CA THR A 78 -0.34 -25.10 3.95
C THR A 78 -1.25 -24.28 4.85
N HIS A 79 -2.50 -24.73 5.00
CA HIS A 79 -3.48 -24.14 5.92
C HIS A 79 -3.52 -24.85 7.28
N THR A 80 -3.06 -26.10 7.33
CA THR A 80 -2.99 -26.92 8.53
C THR A 80 -1.61 -27.56 8.62
N VAL A 81 -1.02 -27.57 9.82
CA VAL A 81 0.30 -28.17 10.08
C VAL A 81 0.22 -29.01 11.34
N ARG A 82 0.56 -30.29 11.22
CA ARG A 82 0.74 -31.19 12.36
C ARG A 82 2.21 -31.23 12.73
N LEU A 83 2.53 -30.94 13.99
CA LEU A 83 3.88 -31.03 14.55
C LEU A 83 3.90 -31.93 15.78
N SER A 84 4.90 -32.79 15.90
CA SER A 84 5.14 -33.51 17.15
C SER A 84 5.90 -32.63 18.15
N PHE A 85 5.81 -32.95 19.45
CA PHE A 85 6.56 -32.19 20.47
C PHE A 85 8.07 -32.21 20.22
N ALA A 86 8.63 -33.36 19.83
CA ALA A 86 10.04 -33.46 19.46
C ALA A 86 10.44 -32.57 18.26
N GLN A 87 9.54 -32.40 17.27
CA GLN A 87 9.78 -31.47 16.18
C GLN A 87 9.74 -30.02 16.66
N ILE A 88 8.82 -29.70 17.58
CA ILE A 88 8.72 -28.36 18.15
C ILE A 88 9.98 -28.01 18.97
N ASP A 89 10.48 -28.95 19.78
CA ASP A 89 11.73 -28.79 20.52
C ASP A 89 12.91 -28.51 19.57
N GLY A 90 13.03 -29.31 18.49
CA GLY A 90 14.05 -29.12 17.47
C GLY A 90 13.95 -27.78 16.71
N ILE A 91 12.73 -27.28 16.48
CA ILE A 91 12.50 -25.98 15.83
C ILE A 91 12.82 -24.81 16.76
N ILE A 92 12.50 -24.95 18.05
CA ILE A 92 12.79 -23.95 19.08
C ILE A 92 14.30 -23.91 19.38
N GLY A 93 14.98 -25.05 19.28
CA GLY A 93 16.38 -25.20 19.69
C GLY A 93 16.54 -25.41 21.21
N ASP A 94 15.43 -25.49 21.94
CA ASP A 94 15.34 -25.76 23.38
C ASP A 94 14.17 -26.72 23.64
N ASN A 95 14.25 -27.42 24.78
CA ASN A 95 13.15 -28.27 25.24
C ASN A 95 11.95 -27.44 25.72
N LEU A 96 10.75 -27.90 25.38
CA LEU A 96 9.48 -27.47 25.93
C LEU A 96 9.44 -27.75 27.44
N PRO A 97 8.76 -26.88 28.21
CA PRO A 97 8.59 -27.12 29.65
C PRO A 97 7.69 -28.34 29.90
N LEU A 98 7.87 -29.03 31.03
CA LEU A 98 7.05 -30.20 31.40
C LEU A 98 5.54 -29.90 31.39
N SER A 99 5.14 -28.64 31.64
CA SER A 99 3.75 -28.20 31.57
C SER A 99 3.12 -28.41 30.19
N ALA A 100 3.91 -28.29 29.11
CA ALA A 100 3.42 -28.48 27.74
C ALA A 100 3.06 -29.94 27.43
N TYR A 101 3.68 -30.90 28.13
CA TYR A 101 3.40 -32.33 28.00
C TYR A 101 2.28 -32.81 28.93
N ARG A 102 2.06 -32.12 30.06
CA ARG A 102 1.09 -32.53 31.08
C ARG A 102 -0.27 -31.87 30.96
N HIS A 103 -0.33 -30.64 30.46
CA HIS A 103 -1.55 -29.84 30.47
C HIS A 103 -1.88 -29.35 29.05
N GLU A 104 -3.07 -29.71 28.56
CA GLU A 104 -3.59 -29.22 27.28
C GLU A 104 -3.82 -27.69 27.32
N GLU A 105 -4.16 -27.15 28.50
CA GLU A 105 -4.33 -25.71 28.74
C GLU A 105 -3.10 -24.88 28.38
N TRP A 106 -1.91 -25.48 28.45
CA TRP A 106 -0.67 -24.82 28.04
C TRP A 106 -0.69 -24.45 26.54
N TRP A 107 -1.41 -25.22 25.73
CA TRP A 107 -1.58 -24.96 24.29
C TRP A 107 -2.77 -24.06 23.97
N SER A 108 -3.37 -23.42 24.99
CA SER A 108 -4.47 -22.47 24.79
C SER A 108 -4.04 -21.26 23.97
N ASN A 109 -4.99 -20.71 23.19
CA ASN A 109 -4.74 -19.56 22.31
C ASN A 109 -4.81 -18.21 23.04
N SER A 110 -4.17 -18.08 24.22
CA SER A 110 -4.17 -16.83 25.00
C SER A 110 -3.00 -15.91 24.62
N PRO A 111 -3.23 -14.66 24.17
CA PRO A 111 -2.16 -13.74 23.77
C PRO A 111 -1.30 -13.24 24.94
N THR A 112 -1.71 -13.48 26.19
CA THR A 112 -0.93 -13.14 27.40
C THR A 112 0.31 -14.00 27.54
N ASN A 113 0.25 -15.23 27.04
CA ASN A 113 1.31 -16.21 27.20
C ASN A 113 2.35 -16.07 26.09
N ALA A 114 3.63 -16.06 26.46
CA ALA A 114 4.73 -15.89 25.51
C ALA A 114 4.77 -16.98 24.42
N HIS A 115 4.45 -18.23 24.77
CA HIS A 115 4.35 -19.35 23.82
C HIS A 115 3.21 -19.13 22.83
N ALA A 116 2.02 -18.81 23.33
CA ALA A 116 0.84 -18.65 22.48
C ALA A 116 0.92 -17.44 21.55
N LYS A 117 1.54 -16.36 22.03
CA LYS A 117 1.86 -15.19 21.22
C LYS A 117 2.70 -15.55 19.98
N ALA A 118 3.58 -16.55 20.07
CA ALA A 118 4.45 -16.93 18.95
C ALA A 118 3.67 -17.43 17.73
N TRP A 119 2.72 -18.36 17.93
CA TRP A 119 1.89 -18.87 16.82
C TRP A 119 0.79 -17.89 16.43
N LEU A 120 0.22 -17.14 17.38
CA LEU A 120 -0.76 -16.10 17.09
C LEU A 120 -0.17 -14.97 16.24
N ASP A 121 1.04 -14.49 16.56
CA ASP A 121 1.77 -13.48 15.76
C ASP A 121 2.16 -14.03 14.37
N ALA A 122 2.25 -15.34 14.21
CA ALA A 122 2.45 -16.00 12.93
C ALA A 122 1.15 -16.15 12.12
N GLY A 123 -0.02 -15.84 12.70
CA GLY A 123 -1.33 -16.00 12.08
C GLY A 123 -1.93 -17.39 12.20
N TRP A 124 -1.44 -18.19 13.15
CA TRP A 124 -1.88 -19.55 13.42
C TRP A 124 -2.59 -19.65 14.77
N LYS A 125 -3.45 -20.65 14.93
CA LYS A 125 -4.05 -21.07 16.20
C LYS A 125 -3.85 -22.57 16.36
N VAL A 126 -3.77 -23.01 17.61
CA VAL A 126 -3.86 -24.43 17.94
C VAL A 126 -5.33 -24.84 17.77
N GLN A 127 -5.56 -25.88 16.96
CA GLN A 127 -6.88 -26.47 16.74
C GLN A 127 -7.08 -27.67 17.67
N GLU A 128 -6.13 -28.60 17.66
CA GLU A 128 -6.19 -29.84 18.42
C GLU A 128 -4.82 -30.17 19.01
N VAL A 129 -4.83 -30.78 20.19
CA VAL A 129 -3.64 -31.24 20.91
C VAL A 129 -3.91 -32.66 21.38
N ASP A 130 -2.96 -33.54 21.13
CA ASP A 130 -3.01 -34.92 21.61
C ASP A 130 -1.75 -35.17 22.43
N LEU A 131 -1.91 -35.19 23.76
CA LEU A 131 -0.81 -35.43 24.69
C LEU A 131 -0.35 -36.90 24.68
N LYS A 132 -1.22 -37.84 24.34
CA LYS A 132 -0.91 -39.28 24.36
C LYS A 132 0.01 -39.64 23.20
N ASN A 133 -0.32 -39.13 22.02
CA ASN A 133 0.46 -39.34 20.80
C ASN A 133 1.52 -38.26 20.57
N GLY A 134 1.51 -37.20 21.37
CA GLY A 134 2.55 -36.17 21.42
C GLY A 134 2.58 -35.23 20.22
N TYR A 135 1.41 -34.81 19.72
CA TYR A 135 1.32 -33.90 18.57
C TYR A 135 0.32 -32.76 18.78
N VAL A 136 0.55 -31.69 18.01
CA VAL A 136 -0.28 -30.49 17.96
C VAL A 136 -0.64 -30.19 16.51
N VAL A 137 -1.90 -29.86 16.27
CA VAL A 137 -2.40 -29.42 14.99
C VAL A 137 -2.61 -27.91 15.03
N PHE A 138 -1.84 -27.19 14.21
CA PHE A 138 -1.98 -25.77 13.99
C PHE A 138 -2.84 -25.50 12.77
N GLN A 139 -3.80 -24.59 12.90
CA GLN A 139 -4.66 -24.12 11.82
C GLN A 139 -4.42 -22.63 11.57
N LYS A 140 -4.31 -22.25 10.30
CA LYS A 140 -4.15 -20.87 9.87
C LYS A 140 -5.48 -20.13 10.04
N VAL A 141 -5.49 -19.03 10.80
CA VAL A 141 -6.73 -18.37 11.25
C VAL A 141 -7.38 -17.51 10.17
N LYS A 142 -6.61 -17.15 9.14
CA LYS A 142 -7.06 -16.51 7.90
C LYS A 142 -5.86 -16.44 6.98
N ASP A 143 -6.06 -16.70 5.71
CA ASP A 143 -5.19 -16.09 4.71
C ASP A 143 -5.25 -14.59 4.96
N LEU A 144 -4.13 -13.98 5.30
CA LEU A 144 -3.94 -12.58 4.96
C LEU A 144 -3.93 -12.54 3.43
N THR A 145 -5.09 -12.74 2.79
CA THR A 145 -5.34 -12.55 1.38
C THR A 145 -5.10 -11.09 1.12
N ALA A 146 -3.83 -10.72 0.92
CA ALA A 146 -3.37 -9.51 0.27
C ALA A 146 -4.15 -8.21 0.58
N THR A 147 -4.80 -8.11 1.72
CA THR A 147 -5.69 -7.00 2.05
C THR A 147 -4.81 -6.05 2.80
N SER A 148 -4.29 -5.13 2.02
CA SER A 148 -3.31 -4.15 2.45
C SER A 148 -1.97 -4.78 2.87
N ARG A 149 -1.16 -5.13 1.87
CA ARG A 149 0.06 -4.33 1.78
C ARG A 149 -0.43 -2.89 1.69
N LYS A 150 -0.71 -2.26 2.85
CA LYS A 150 -0.48 -0.83 3.00
C LYS A 150 0.94 -0.75 2.49
N ARG A 151 1.03 -0.40 1.21
CA ARG A 151 2.23 0.09 0.57
C ARG A 151 2.60 1.17 1.55
N GLU A 152 3.45 0.80 2.51
CA GLU A 152 4.15 1.72 3.38
C GLU A 152 4.48 2.80 2.40
N LYS A 153 3.84 3.97 2.58
CA LYS A 153 4.02 5.08 1.66
C LYS A 153 5.53 5.18 1.64
N ARG A 154 6.16 4.68 0.56
CA ARG A 154 7.53 4.97 0.25
C ARG A 154 7.46 6.47 0.37
N HIS A 155 8.09 7.01 1.41
CA HIS A 155 8.38 8.41 1.47
C HIS A 155 9.11 8.60 0.14
N LYS A 156 8.32 9.01 -0.86
CA LYS A 156 8.83 9.47 -2.13
C LYS A 156 9.49 10.71 -1.61
N THR A 157 10.79 10.58 -1.31
CA THR A 157 11.69 11.70 -1.15
C THR A 157 11.26 12.60 -2.28
N GLN A 158 10.64 13.71 -1.90
CA GLN A 158 10.22 14.69 -2.87
C GLN A 158 11.54 15.12 -3.46
N GLU A 159 11.91 14.54 -4.59
CA GLU A 159 12.92 15.11 -5.45
C GLU A 159 12.33 16.48 -5.78
N ILE A 160 12.72 17.48 -4.98
CA ILE A 160 12.40 18.88 -5.25
C ILE A 160 13.12 19.14 -6.54
N LYS A 161 12.40 18.97 -7.66
CA LYS A 161 12.90 19.38 -8.96
C LYS A 161 13.30 20.84 -8.77
N PRO A 162 14.53 21.24 -9.13
CA PRO A 162 15.10 22.55 -8.79
C PRO A 162 14.26 23.73 -9.31
N PHE A 163 13.31 23.45 -10.21
CA PHE A 163 12.33 24.40 -10.68
C PHE A 163 10.97 23.70 -10.82
N THR A 164 9.98 24.14 -10.04
CA THR A 164 8.56 23.87 -10.35
C THR A 164 8.00 25.13 -11.01
N PRO A 165 7.64 25.09 -12.30
CA PRO A 165 7.06 26.27 -12.95
C PRO A 165 5.78 26.65 -12.22
N ILE A 166 5.59 27.96 -12.01
CA ILE A 166 4.37 28.51 -11.39
C ILE A 166 3.17 27.97 -12.17
N PRO A 167 2.18 27.33 -11.51
CA PRO A 167 1.04 26.76 -12.21
C PRO A 167 0.26 27.88 -12.92
N ALA A 168 0.39 27.93 -14.24
CA ALA A 168 -0.39 28.82 -15.08
C ALA A 168 -1.86 28.40 -15.00
N LYS A 169 -2.70 29.22 -14.37
CA LYS A 169 -4.16 29.02 -14.39
C LYS A 169 -4.65 29.32 -15.80
N LEU A 170 -4.80 28.28 -16.62
CA LEU A 170 -5.50 28.42 -17.90
C LEU A 170 -6.93 28.94 -17.63
N PRO A 171 -7.37 30.05 -18.24
CA PRO A 171 -8.71 30.56 -18.05
C PRO A 171 -9.71 29.51 -18.54
N LYS A 172 -10.55 29.02 -17.63
CA LYS A 172 -11.61 28.05 -17.99
C LYS A 172 -12.62 28.73 -18.92
N GLN A 173 -12.86 28.15 -20.08
CA GLN A 173 -13.93 28.61 -20.96
C GLN A 173 -15.28 28.48 -20.24
N LYS A 174 -16.04 29.57 -20.15
CA LYS A 174 -17.38 29.56 -19.57
C LYS A 174 -18.33 28.83 -20.51
N THR A 175 -18.78 27.64 -20.14
CA THR A 175 -19.84 26.95 -20.88
C THR A 175 -21.18 27.64 -20.63
N PRO A 176 -22.07 27.74 -21.65
CA PRO A 176 -23.38 28.35 -21.46
C PRO A 176 -24.24 27.54 -20.48
N SER A 177 -25.11 28.23 -19.74
CA SER A 177 -26.03 27.56 -18.82
C SER A 177 -26.98 26.60 -19.56
N LYS A 178 -27.42 25.53 -18.89
CA LYS A 178 -28.39 24.57 -19.44
C LYS A 178 -29.64 25.27 -20.01
N THR A 179 -30.09 26.34 -19.36
CA THR A 179 -31.21 27.18 -19.80
C THR A 179 -30.92 27.89 -21.12
N LYS A 180 -29.70 28.40 -21.31
CA LYS A 180 -29.28 29.07 -22.56
C LYS A 180 -29.17 28.08 -23.71
N ILE A 181 -28.66 26.87 -23.44
CA ILE A 181 -28.62 25.76 -24.41
C ILE A 181 -30.05 25.36 -24.80
N ALA A 182 -30.96 25.22 -23.84
CA ALA A 182 -32.36 24.86 -24.10
C ALA A 182 -33.10 25.91 -24.93
N LYS A 183 -32.95 27.21 -24.60
CA LYS A 183 -33.52 28.32 -25.38
C LYS A 183 -32.98 28.32 -26.82
N LEU A 184 -31.69 28.04 -27.01
CA LEU A 184 -31.06 27.96 -28.34
C LEU A 184 -31.58 26.75 -29.13
N TYR A 185 -31.70 25.58 -28.50
CA TYR A 185 -32.26 24.38 -29.12
C TYR A 185 -33.71 24.58 -29.57
N ALA A 186 -34.55 25.16 -28.71
CA ALA A 186 -35.92 25.50 -29.04
C ALA A 186 -36.00 26.46 -30.24
N ARG A 187 -35.09 27.45 -30.32
CA ARG A 187 -35.01 28.37 -31.46
C ARG A 187 -34.62 27.67 -32.76
N ILE A 188 -33.64 26.77 -32.72
CA ILE A 188 -33.26 25.95 -33.89
C ILE A 188 -34.45 25.13 -34.36
N LYS A 189 -35.15 24.44 -33.46
CA LYS A 189 -36.34 23.63 -33.81
C LYS A 189 -37.47 24.47 -34.40
N ASN A 190 -37.65 25.71 -33.96
CA ASN A 190 -38.64 26.61 -34.56
C ASN A 190 -38.25 27.03 -35.99
N ILE A 191 -36.96 27.30 -36.24
CA ILE A 191 -36.45 27.60 -37.58
C ILE A 191 -36.62 26.39 -38.50
N GLU A 192 -36.30 25.19 -38.02
CA GLU A 192 -36.52 23.94 -38.77
C GLU A 192 -38.00 23.77 -39.15
N ARG A 193 -38.93 23.97 -38.21
CA ARG A 193 -40.38 23.91 -38.50
C ARG A 193 -40.82 24.98 -39.50
N GLN A 194 -40.29 26.20 -39.40
CA GLN A 194 -40.58 27.26 -40.38
C GLN A 194 -40.07 26.90 -41.77
N LYS A 195 -38.86 26.33 -41.88
CA LYS A 195 -38.31 25.86 -43.16
C LYS A 195 -39.08 24.70 -43.75
N ALA A 196 -39.61 23.80 -42.91
CA ALA A 196 -40.41 22.65 -43.34
C ALA A 196 -41.88 23.00 -43.63
N ALA A 197 -42.37 24.18 -43.21
CA ALA A 197 -43.73 24.61 -43.49
C ALA A 197 -43.88 24.96 -44.97
N THR A 198 -44.95 24.46 -45.60
CA THR A 198 -45.27 24.79 -46.99
C THR A 198 -45.65 26.27 -47.13
N PRO A 199 -45.24 26.95 -48.22
CA PRO A 199 -45.61 28.34 -48.45
C PRO A 199 -47.14 28.47 -48.55
N LYS A 200 -47.71 29.41 -47.79
CA LYS A 200 -49.15 29.72 -47.84
C LYS A 200 -49.41 30.64 -49.02
N TYR A 201 -50.19 30.17 -49.99
CA TYR A 201 -50.67 31.02 -51.08
C TYR A 201 -51.70 32.04 -50.56
N PRO A 202 -51.63 33.31 -51.02
CA PRO A 202 -52.58 34.34 -50.62
C PRO A 202 -54.00 33.96 -51.07
N GLY A 203 -54.93 33.86 -50.12
CA GLY A 203 -56.33 33.46 -50.34
C GLY A 203 -56.87 32.39 -49.37
N SER A 204 -56.01 31.67 -48.64
CA SER A 204 -56.48 30.69 -47.63
C SER A 204 -56.76 31.33 -46.26
N PHE A 205 -58.03 31.65 -45.98
CA PHE A 205 -58.51 32.19 -44.69
C PHE A 205 -58.63 31.11 -43.59
N LYS A 206 -57.62 30.26 -43.39
CA LYS A 206 -57.60 29.35 -42.23
C LYS A 206 -56.89 30.03 -41.05
N PRO A 207 -57.54 30.19 -39.88
CA PRO A 207 -56.91 30.80 -38.71
C PRO A 207 -55.72 29.95 -38.24
N LYS A 208 -54.66 30.61 -37.75
CA LYS A 208 -53.46 29.90 -37.27
C LYS A 208 -53.82 28.99 -36.08
N PRO A 209 -53.40 27.71 -36.09
CA PRO A 209 -53.65 26.79 -34.99
C PRO A 209 -53.03 27.30 -33.68
N THR A 210 -53.67 26.99 -32.55
CA THR A 210 -53.31 27.50 -31.22
C THR A 210 -51.88 27.22 -30.80
N HIS A 211 -51.27 26.12 -31.25
CA HIS A 211 -49.88 25.79 -30.95
C HIS A 211 -48.86 26.70 -31.67
N GLU A 212 -49.17 27.19 -32.88
CA GLU A 212 -48.31 28.13 -33.63
C GLU A 212 -48.23 29.50 -32.93
N LYS A 213 -49.31 29.91 -32.25
CA LYS A 213 -49.35 31.16 -31.47
C LYS A 213 -48.40 31.14 -30.26
N LYS A 214 -48.05 29.94 -29.77
CA LYS A 214 -47.17 29.73 -28.59
C LYS A 214 -45.67 29.62 -28.94
N LEU A 215 -45.30 29.62 -30.23
CA LEU A 215 -43.90 29.52 -30.65
C LEU A 215 -43.17 30.87 -30.44
N PHE A 216 -41.97 30.83 -29.87
CA PHE A 216 -41.11 32.01 -29.72
C PHE A 216 -40.77 32.60 -31.10
N LYS A 217 -41.14 33.86 -31.32
CA LYS A 217 -40.88 34.58 -32.57
C LYS A 217 -39.37 34.81 -32.71
N PRO A 218 -38.78 34.61 -33.91
CA PRO A 218 -37.33 34.73 -34.11
C PRO A 218 -36.78 36.13 -33.81
N ASN A 219 -37.60 37.18 -33.81
CA ASN A 219 -37.17 38.56 -33.55
C ASN A 219 -37.49 39.07 -32.13
N GLN A 220 -38.09 38.27 -31.26
CA GLN A 220 -38.33 38.68 -29.87
C GLN A 220 -37.18 38.23 -28.96
N LYS A 221 -36.57 39.19 -28.26
CA LYS A 221 -35.63 38.87 -27.17
C LYS A 221 -36.42 38.24 -26.01
N PRO A 222 -35.96 37.13 -25.44
CA PRO A 222 -36.57 36.57 -24.24
C PRO A 222 -36.31 37.51 -23.07
N GLN A 223 -37.36 37.87 -22.32
CA GLN A 223 -37.20 38.37 -20.95
C GLN A 223 -36.59 37.26 -20.07
#